data_AF-A0A833PUM2-F1
#
_entry.id   AF-A0A833PUM2-F1
#
_cell.length_a   1.000
_cell.length_b   1.000
_cell.length_c   1.000
_cell.angle_alpha   90.00
_cell.angle_beta   90.00
_cell.angle_gamma   90.00
#
_symmetry.space_group_name_H-M   'P 1'
#
loop_
_entity.id
_entity.type
_entity.pdbx_description
1 polymer ?
#
loop_
_entity_poly.entity_id
_entity_poly.type
_entity_poly.pdbx_seq_one_letter_code
_entity_poly.pdbx_strand_id
1 'polypeptide(L)'
;MNLLEAMRVYVAVVEHGGLSGAASELRLDETQVSERIDGLERYLGCRLLLCRDHDDVACTDAGDAFHVCCRRTLSAVERATGAAGPHGPDLPDLPDLPDAHATVHAAARDATFPPPGAVQASSPRLSP
;
A
#
# COMPACT_ATOMS: atom_id res chain seq x y z
N MET A 1 -17.56 0.29 -3.80
CA MET A 1 -16.30 -0.19 -3.19
C MET A 1 -15.33 0.97 -3.07
N ASN A 2 -14.62 1.08 -1.96
CA ASN A 2 -13.47 1.97 -1.81
C ASN A 2 -12.18 1.16 -2.02
N LEU A 3 -11.46 1.43 -3.11
CA LEU A 3 -10.34 0.60 -3.55
C LEU A 3 -9.15 0.67 -2.57
N LEU A 4 -8.82 1.84 -2.02
CA LEU A 4 -7.69 1.98 -1.09
C LEU A 4 -7.97 1.28 0.24
N GLU A 5 -9.20 1.36 0.74
CA GLU A 5 -9.58 0.60 1.94
C GLU A 5 -9.54 -0.90 1.67
N ALA A 6 -10.07 -1.36 0.54
CA ALA A 6 -10.02 -2.77 0.15
C ALA A 6 -8.58 -3.29 0.02
N MET A 7 -7.66 -2.49 -0.52
CA MET A 7 -6.23 -2.82 -0.58
C MET A 7 -5.60 -2.95 0.81
N ARG A 8 -5.95 -2.06 1.76
CA ARG A 8 -5.47 -2.16 3.16
C ARG A 8 -5.99 -3.42 3.84
N VAL A 9 -7.28 -3.71 3.67
CA VAL A 9 -7.91 -4.91 4.20
C VAL A 9 -7.26 -6.17 3.64
N TYR A 10 -7.01 -6.20 2.33
CA TYR A 10 -6.33 -7.30 1.68
C TYR A 10 -4.91 -7.53 2.23
N VAL A 11 -4.10 -6.48 2.36
CA VAL A 11 -2.74 -6.58 2.92
C VAL A 11 -2.78 -7.14 4.34
N ALA A 12 -3.68 -6.63 5.19
CA ALA A 12 -3.82 -7.14 6.56
C ALA A 12 -4.19 -8.63 6.58
N VAL A 13 -5.13 -9.08 5.74
CA VAL A 13 -5.49 -10.51 5.68
C VAL A 13 -4.33 -11.39 5.24
N VAL A 14 -3.52 -10.92 4.27
CA VAL A 14 -2.33 -11.65 3.83
C VAL A 14 -1.24 -11.70 4.92
N GLU A 15 -1.02 -10.60 5.64
CA GLU A 15 0.01 -10.52 6.69
C GLU A 15 -0.36 -11.31 7.95
N HIS A 16 -1.65 -11.36 8.32
CA HIS A 16 -2.14 -12.14 9.46
C HIS A 16 -2.50 -13.59 9.11
N GLY A 17 -2.60 -13.93 7.83
CA GLY A 17 -2.96 -15.28 7.37
C GLY A 17 -4.42 -15.66 7.60
N GLY A 18 -5.29 -14.70 7.94
CA GLY A 18 -6.68 -14.96 8.31
C GLY A 18 -7.54 -13.70 8.38
N LEU A 19 -8.86 -13.90 8.24
CA LEU A 19 -9.87 -12.84 8.30
C LEU A 19 -9.98 -12.23 9.71
N SER A 20 -9.94 -13.09 10.74
CA SER A 20 -10.04 -12.70 12.15
C SER A 20 -8.87 -11.83 12.62
N GLY A 21 -7.65 -12.14 12.19
CA GLY A 21 -6.46 -11.33 12.49
C GLY A 21 -6.54 -9.93 11.90
N ALA A 22 -6.93 -9.84 10.62
CA ALA A 22 -7.13 -8.55 9.96
C ALA A 22 -8.29 -7.74 10.53
N ALA A 23 -9.41 -8.40 10.86
CA ALA A 23 -10.55 -7.79 11.53
C ALA A 23 -10.15 -7.14 12.86
N SER A 24 -9.36 -7.86 13.65
CA SER A 24 -8.84 -7.39 14.93
C SER A 24 -7.89 -6.20 14.78
N GLU A 25 -6.97 -6.23 13.80
CA GLU A 25 -6.06 -5.11 13.54
C GLU A 25 -6.81 -3.86 13.07
N LEU A 26 -7.70 -4.03 12.09
CA LEU A 26 -8.41 -2.92 11.45
C LEU A 26 -9.62 -2.43 12.26
N ARG A 27 -9.94 -3.10 13.38
CA ARG A 27 -11.13 -2.85 14.21
C ARG A 27 -12.43 -2.92 13.39
N LEU A 28 -12.49 -3.90 12.48
CA LEU A 28 -13.64 -4.18 11.63
C LEU A 28 -14.24 -5.54 12.00
N ASP A 29 -15.50 -5.77 11.62
CA ASP A 29 -16.10 -7.10 11.70
C ASP A 29 -15.60 -8.01 10.56
N GLU A 30 -15.53 -9.31 10.79
CA GLU A 30 -15.16 -10.29 9.75
C GLU A 30 -16.06 -10.20 8.51
N THR A 31 -17.36 -9.95 8.68
CA THR A 31 -18.29 -9.71 7.56
C THR A 31 -17.85 -8.52 6.70
N GLN A 32 -17.42 -7.44 7.34
CA GLN A 32 -16.96 -6.23 6.67
C GLN A 32 -15.63 -6.42 5.92
N VAL A 33 -14.75 -7.26 6.47
CA VAL A 33 -13.49 -7.67 5.85
C VAL A 33 -13.77 -8.53 4.62
N SER A 34 -14.63 -9.54 4.77
CA SER A 34 -15.05 -10.44 3.70
C SER A 34 -15.71 -9.70 2.53
N GLU A 35 -16.68 -8.82 2.81
CA GLU A 35 -17.35 -8.02 1.76
C GLU A 35 -16.37 -7.12 0.98
N ARG A 36 -15.36 -6.56 1.65
CA ARG A 36 -14.34 -5.72 1.01
C ARG A 36 -13.42 -6.54 0.11
N ILE A 37 -13.05 -7.75 0.54
CA ILE A 37 -12.25 -8.68 -0.27
C ILE A 37 -13.06 -9.19 -1.46
N ASP A 38 -14.31 -9.61 -1.25
CA ASP A 38 -15.20 -10.06 -2.33
C ASP A 38 -15.43 -8.95 -3.37
N GLY A 39 -15.60 -7.71 -2.92
CA GLY A 39 -15.68 -6.55 -3.79
C GLY A 39 -14.41 -6.37 -4.64
N LEU A 40 -13.24 -6.58 -4.03
CA LEU A 40 -11.94 -6.43 -4.66
C LEU A 40 -11.68 -7.53 -5.69
N GLU A 41 -11.94 -8.79 -5.35
CA GLU A 41 -11.85 -9.92 -6.26
C GLU A 41 -12.80 -9.75 -7.44
N ARG A 42 -14.04 -9.28 -7.20
CA ARG A 42 -15.01 -8.99 -8.26
C ARG A 42 -14.54 -7.86 -9.18
N TYR A 43 -13.91 -6.82 -8.62
CA TYR A 43 -13.37 -5.71 -9.40
C TYR A 43 -12.19 -6.13 -10.29
N LEU A 44 -11.31 -6.98 -9.77
CA LEU A 44 -10.14 -7.49 -10.50
C LEU A 44 -10.50 -8.64 -11.45
N GLY A 45 -11.62 -9.32 -11.22
CA GLY A 45 -12.05 -10.48 -12.00
C GLY A 45 -11.25 -11.75 -11.71
N CYS A 46 -10.52 -11.80 -10.59
CA CYS A 46 -9.71 -12.95 -10.20
C CYS A 46 -9.78 -13.21 -8.68
N ARG A 47 -9.53 -14.46 -8.30
CA ARG A 47 -9.39 -14.89 -6.90
C ARG A 47 -8.00 -14.54 -6.40
N LEU A 48 -7.90 -13.74 -5.35
CA LEU A 48 -6.64 -13.38 -4.69
C LEU A 48 -6.36 -14.31 -3.51
N LEU A 49 -7.40 -14.79 -2.84
CA LEU A 49 -7.31 -15.65 -1.66
C LEU A 49 -8.01 -16.99 -1.90
N LEU A 50 -7.42 -18.04 -1.33
CA LEU A 50 -7.97 -19.39 -1.25
C LEU A 50 -8.30 -19.65 0.22
N CYS A 51 -9.58 -19.72 0.56
CA CYS A 51 -10.00 -20.15 1.88
C CYS A 51 -9.91 -21.68 1.93
N ARG A 52 -8.94 -22.19 2.70
CA ARG A 52 -8.78 -23.63 2.91
C ARG A 52 -9.65 -24.10 4.07
N ASP A 53 -9.65 -23.31 5.14
CA ASP A 53 -10.48 -23.46 6.33
C ASP A 53 -10.83 -22.08 6.88
N HIS A 54 -11.70 -22.02 7.88
CA HIS A 54 -12.32 -20.81 8.45
C HIS A 54 -11.30 -19.81 9.02
N ASP A 55 -10.08 -20.27 9.32
CA ASP A 55 -8.95 -19.46 9.80
C ASP A 55 -7.69 -19.60 8.93
N ASP A 56 -7.71 -20.47 7.91
CA ASP A 56 -6.53 -20.76 7.07
C ASP A 56 -6.75 -20.19 5.67
N VAL A 57 -6.12 -19.04 5.42
CA VAL A 57 -6.19 -18.32 4.15
C VAL A 57 -4.85 -18.42 3.43
N ALA A 58 -4.86 -18.97 2.22
CA ALA A 58 -3.68 -19.04 1.36
C ALA A 58 -3.77 -18.00 0.22
N CYS A 59 -2.64 -17.37 -0.12
CA CYS A 59 -2.56 -16.50 -1.30
C CYS A 59 -2.47 -17.31 -2.59
N THR A 60 -3.11 -16.82 -3.64
CA THR A 60 -2.87 -17.30 -5.01
C THR A 60 -1.64 -16.61 -5.61
N ASP A 61 -1.09 -17.13 -6.71
CA ASP A 61 -0.02 -16.46 -7.47
C ASP A 61 -0.40 -15.02 -7.87
N ALA A 62 -1.68 -14.81 -8.24
CA ALA A 62 -2.22 -13.50 -8.53
C ALA A 62 -2.31 -12.63 -7.26
N GLY A 63 -2.68 -13.22 -6.13
CA GLY A 63 -2.67 -12.59 -4.81
C GLY A 63 -1.29 -12.07 -4.42
N ASP A 64 -0.23 -12.88 -4.54
CA ASP A 64 1.13 -12.46 -4.22
C ASP A 64 1.61 -11.29 -5.08
N ALA A 65 1.38 -11.37 -6.40
CA ALA A 65 1.73 -10.28 -7.32
C ALA A 65 0.96 -8.98 -6.98
N PHE A 66 -0.31 -9.12 -6.62
CA PHE A 66 -1.17 -8.00 -6.24
C PHE A 66 -0.76 -7.42 -4.89
N HIS A 67 -0.39 -8.25 -3.91
CA HIS A 67 0.07 -7.84 -2.58
C HIS A 67 1.29 -6.90 -2.67
N VAL A 68 2.28 -7.26 -3.50
CA VAL A 68 3.47 -6.41 -3.75
C VAL A 68 3.07 -5.05 -4.34
N CYS A 69 2.12 -5.04 -5.28
CA CYS A 69 1.60 -3.81 -5.88
C CYS A 69 0.83 -2.94 -4.87
N CYS A 70 0.01 -3.57 -4.01
CA CYS A 70 -0.74 -2.90 -2.94
C CYS A 70 0.19 -2.19 -1.97
N ARG A 71 1.21 -2.89 -1.45
CA ARG A 71 2.18 -2.29 -0.52
C ARG A 71 2.89 -1.07 -1.11
N ARG A 72 3.30 -1.15 -2.39
CA ARG A 72 3.92 -0.01 -3.08
C ARG A 72 2.96 1.17 -3.23
N THR A 73 1.70 0.90 -3.57
CA THR A 73 0.66 1.92 -3.77
C THR A 73 0.30 2.59 -2.44
N LEU A 74 0.05 1.81 -1.40
CA LEU A 74 -0.26 2.33 -0.06
C LEU A 74 0.88 3.19 0.48
N SER A 75 2.14 2.73 0.33
CA SER A 75 3.31 3.52 0.71
C SER A 75 3.43 4.84 -0.09
N ALA A 76 3.09 4.84 -1.38
CA ALA A 76 3.08 6.06 -2.17
C ALA A 76 1.99 7.03 -1.72
N VAL A 77 0.80 6.52 -1.37
CA VAL A 77 -0.30 7.32 -0.80
C VAL A 77 0.13 7.90 0.55
N GLU A 78 0.72 7.11 1.44
CA GLU A 78 1.21 7.58 2.74
C GLU A 78 2.23 8.71 2.60
N ARG A 79 3.21 8.55 1.69
CA ARG A 79 4.17 9.63 1.38
C ARG A 79 3.49 10.89 0.86
N ALA A 80 2.51 10.74 -0.03
CA ALA A 80 1.76 11.87 -0.57
C ALA A 80 0.94 12.58 0.53
N THR A 81 0.31 11.82 1.43
CA THR A 81 -0.43 12.37 2.57
C THR A 81 0.49 13.02 3.61
N GLY A 82 1.67 12.44 3.87
CA GLY A 82 2.67 13.01 4.79
C GLY A 82 3.31 14.29 4.23
N ALA A 83 3.55 14.36 2.92
CA ALA A 83 4.01 15.58 2.26
C ALA A 83 2.95 16.70 2.21
N ALA A 84 1.65 16.33 2.23
CA ALA A 84 0.53 17.26 2.24
C ALA A 84 0.10 17.67 3.67
N GLY A 85 0.53 16.94 4.70
CA GLY A 85 0.34 17.33 6.10
C GLY A 85 1.11 18.62 6.38
N PRO A 86 0.56 19.57 7.16
CA PRO A 86 1.24 20.82 7.42
C PRO A 86 2.54 20.47 8.13
N HIS A 87 3.66 20.78 7.48
CA HIS A 87 4.89 21.06 8.19
C HIS A 87 4.59 22.33 9.02
N GLY A 88 3.93 22.17 10.17
CA GLY A 88 4.24 23.04 11.29
C GLY A 88 5.72 22.80 11.52
N PRO A 89 6.60 23.78 11.32
CA PRO A 89 8.03 23.55 11.45
C PRO A 89 8.24 22.91 12.81
N ASP A 90 8.89 21.75 12.85
CA ASP A 90 9.61 21.31 14.02
C ASP A 90 10.50 22.48 14.41
N LEU A 91 10.02 23.27 15.36
CA LEU A 91 10.77 24.33 15.99
C LEU A 91 11.52 23.60 17.09
N PRO A 92 12.81 23.21 16.89
CA PRO A 92 13.59 22.69 18.00
C PRO A 92 13.58 23.77 19.08
N ASP A 93 13.31 23.33 20.31
CA ASP A 93 13.39 24.11 21.55
C ASP A 93 14.50 25.17 21.42
N LEU A 94 14.08 26.41 21.14
CA LEU A 94 14.99 27.53 20.93
C LEU A 94 15.19 28.14 22.32
N PRO A 95 16.40 28.10 22.90
CA PRO A 95 16.66 28.91 24.07
C PRO A 95 16.59 30.39 23.66
N ASP A 96 15.57 31.06 24.19
CA ASP A 96 15.26 32.49 24.18
C ASP A 96 16.23 33.42 23.41
N LEU A 97 15.78 33.91 22.25
CA LEU A 97 16.37 35.05 21.56
C LEU A 97 15.22 35.97 21.09
N PRO A 98 15.23 37.27 21.45
CA PRO A 98 14.18 38.19 21.05
C PRO A 98 14.38 38.66 19.59
N ASP A 99 13.24 38.83 18.93
CA ASP A 99 12.93 39.61 17.72
C ASP A 99 14.04 39.82 16.67
N ALA A 100 13.91 39.18 15.51
CA ALA A 100 14.04 39.86 14.21
C ALA A 100 13.71 38.95 13.01
N HIS A 101 12.65 39.34 12.30
CA HIS A 101 12.46 39.35 10.85
C HIS A 101 13.44 38.58 9.94
N ALA A 102 12.92 37.62 9.15
CA ALA A 102 13.15 37.47 7.69
C ALA A 102 12.50 36.17 7.21
N THR A 103 11.44 36.21 6.40
CA THR A 103 11.48 36.34 4.93
C THR A 103 12.26 35.22 4.22
N VAL A 104 11.50 34.22 3.74
CA VAL A 104 11.48 33.65 2.37
C VAL A 104 12.83 33.41 1.65
N HIS A 105 13.12 32.18 1.23
CA HIS A 105 13.04 31.75 -0.19
C HIS A 105 13.44 30.27 -0.43
N ALA A 106 12.51 29.54 -1.05
CA ALA A 106 12.63 28.65 -2.22
C ALA A 106 13.72 27.56 -2.41
N ALA A 107 13.19 26.47 -2.99
CA ALA A 107 13.72 25.65 -4.10
C ALA A 107 14.88 24.69 -3.73
N ALA A 108 15.07 23.55 -4.38
CA ALA A 108 14.56 23.04 -5.65
C ALA A 108 14.60 21.49 -5.63
N ARG A 109 13.66 20.91 -6.38
CA ARG A 109 13.74 19.73 -7.25
C ARG A 109 15.06 18.95 -7.26
N ASP A 110 14.97 17.62 -7.17
CA ASP A 110 15.45 16.78 -8.27
C ASP A 110 14.65 15.48 -8.36
N ALA A 111 14.34 15.09 -9.59
CA ALA A 111 13.52 13.96 -9.95
C ALA A 111 14.43 12.93 -10.63
N THR A 112 14.32 11.66 -10.25
CA THR A 112 14.67 10.56 -11.15
C THR A 112 13.81 9.35 -10.80
N PHE A 113 12.76 9.16 -11.59
CA PHE A 113 11.96 7.94 -11.63
C PHE A 113 12.26 7.24 -12.95
N PRO A 114 12.89 6.05 -12.96
CA PRO A 114 12.95 5.24 -14.16
C PRO A 114 11.59 4.53 -14.35
N PRO A 115 11.00 4.54 -15.56
CA PRO A 115 9.76 3.81 -15.83
C PRO A 115 9.99 2.29 -15.85
N PRO A 116 9.14 1.48 -15.20
CA PRO A 116 9.20 0.02 -15.32
C PRO A 116 8.61 -0.41 -16.66
N GLY A 117 9.48 -0.62 -17.65
CA GLY A 117 9.06 -0.98 -19.01
C GLY A 117 10.20 -1.43 -19.91
N ALA A 118 11.13 -2.26 -19.41
CA ALA A 118 12.06 -3.01 -20.26
C ALA A 118 11.57 -4.45 -20.36
N VAL A 119 10.67 -4.67 -21.31
CA VAL A 119 10.40 -5.97 -21.91
C VAL A 119 11.71 -6.55 -22.44
N GLN A 120 12.12 -7.72 -21.95
CA GLN A 120 12.93 -8.64 -22.75
C GLN A 120 12.22 -9.99 -22.77
N ALA A 121 11.42 -10.14 -23.83
CA ALA A 121 11.01 -11.45 -24.33
C ALA A 121 12.26 -12.16 -24.86
N SER A 122 12.50 -13.40 -24.44
CA SER A 122 13.17 -14.44 -25.24
C SER A 122 13.14 -15.79 -24.53
N SER A 123 12.21 -16.63 -24.97
CA SER A 123 12.33 -18.10 -24.98
C SER A 123 12.15 -18.53 -26.45
N PRO A 124 12.41 -19.78 -26.85
CA PRO A 124 13.56 -20.67 -26.61
C PRO A 124 14.09 -21.22 -27.96
N ARG A 125 15.29 -21.84 -28.01
CA ARG A 125 15.56 -22.92 -29.00
C ARG A 125 16.46 -24.00 -28.40
N LEU A 126 15.87 -25.19 -28.35
CA LEU A 126 16.51 -26.49 -28.28
C LEU A 126 17.52 -26.65 -29.45
N SER A 127 18.75 -27.05 -29.12
CA SER A 127 19.64 -27.82 -30.00
C SER A 127 19.13 -29.28 -30.10
N PRO A 128 19.67 -30.11 -31.01
CA PRO A 128 21.01 -30.68 -30.82
C PRO A 128 22.06 -30.25 -31.86
#